data_AF-A0A959NN30-F1
#
_entry.id   AF-A0A959NN30-F1
#
_cell.length_a   1.000
_cell.length_b   1.000
_cell.length_c   1.000
_cell.angle_alpha   90.00
_cell.angle_beta   90.00
_cell.angle_gamma   90.00
#
_symmetry.space_group_name_H-M   'P 1'
#
loop_
_entity.id
_entity.type
_entity.pdbx_description
1 polymer ?
#
loop_
_entity_poly.entity_id
_entity_poly.type
_entity_poly.pdbx_seq_one_letter_code
_entity_poly.pdbx_strand_id
1 'polypeptide(L)'
;MKYITLLVTLFLTLSFYSQTEVGFILKNSGDKISIYDGSNSNKKKSIGGMAAGTFGPIAFNEKLLYYFDFDGKIENIENTEYSEVKLGNGEILFMTLPHSKEGGGLRVHRIIAKSDKYILGDYIGQDVHFFYIFDSEKNLVERRIPHSATKKVSEKAIEKVKEYFADCPDLIEELEINFANPNKMGMMKTYNLLFHLEDRQMVNFLSNIECN
;
A
#
# COMPACT_ATOMS: atom_id res chain seq x y z
N MET A 1 14.84 -37.87 -38.04
CA MET A 1 15.70 -37.15 -37.06
C MET A 1 15.70 -35.63 -37.18
N LYS A 2 15.58 -35.01 -38.37
CA LYS A 2 15.56 -33.52 -38.49
C LYS A 2 14.33 -32.81 -37.89
N TYR A 3 13.19 -33.49 -37.80
CA TYR A 3 11.95 -32.89 -37.25
C TYR A 3 11.88 -32.89 -35.71
N ILE A 4 12.61 -33.80 -35.06
CA ILE A 4 12.64 -33.89 -33.59
C ILE A 4 13.50 -32.75 -33.02
N THR A 5 14.58 -32.37 -33.71
CA THR A 5 15.44 -31.25 -33.30
C THR A 5 14.75 -29.89 -33.41
N LEU A 6 13.84 -29.72 -34.39
CA LEU A 6 13.05 -28.48 -34.55
C LEU A 6 12.01 -28.31 -33.43
N LEU A 7 11.43 -29.42 -32.94
CA LEU A 7 10.50 -29.42 -31.81
C LEU A 7 11.21 -29.08 -30.49
N VAL A 8 12.44 -29.57 -30.29
CA VAL A 8 13.22 -29.28 -29.08
C VAL A 8 13.69 -27.82 -29.01
N THR A 9 14.03 -27.17 -30.14
CA THR A 9 14.33 -25.73 -30.15
C THR A 9 13.10 -24.83 -30.01
N LEU A 10 11.93 -25.28 -30.48
CA LEU A 10 10.66 -24.57 -30.26
C LEU A 10 10.22 -24.62 -28.78
N PHE A 11 10.46 -25.75 -28.10
CA PHE A 11 10.19 -25.87 -26.66
C PHE A 11 11.18 -25.11 -25.77
N LEU A 12 12.43 -24.91 -26.21
CA LEU A 12 13.44 -24.15 -25.45
C LEU A 12 13.26 -22.62 -25.54
N THR A 13 12.61 -22.11 -26.60
CA THR A 13 12.28 -20.67 -26.72
C THR A 13 11.00 -20.28 -25.97
N LEU A 14 10.19 -21.27 -25.57
CA LEU A 14 9.11 -21.11 -24.62
C LEU A 14 9.59 -21.32 -23.17
N SER A 15 10.85 -21.03 -22.86
CA SER A 15 11.29 -20.82 -21.48
C SER A 15 10.59 -19.55 -20.99
N PHE A 16 9.36 -19.76 -20.53
CA PHE A 16 8.36 -18.77 -20.19
C PHE A 16 8.99 -17.55 -19.49
N TYR A 17 8.81 -16.39 -20.11
CA TYR A 17 8.82 -15.10 -19.42
C TYR A 17 7.66 -15.10 -18.43
N SER A 18 7.82 -15.85 -17.35
CA SER A 18 6.82 -16.03 -16.31
C SER A 18 6.96 -14.89 -15.32
N GLN A 19 6.21 -13.81 -15.53
CA GLN A 19 5.98 -12.86 -14.45
C GLN A 19 4.94 -13.42 -13.48
N THR A 20 5.15 -13.14 -12.19
CA THR A 20 4.17 -13.48 -11.15
C THR A 20 3.15 -12.35 -11.07
N GLU A 21 1.86 -12.69 -11.13
CA GLU A 21 0.81 -11.76 -10.72
C GLU A 21 0.92 -11.56 -9.20
N VAL A 22 0.99 -10.29 -8.77
CA VAL A 22 1.21 -9.91 -7.37
C VAL A 22 0.05 -9.12 -6.78
N GLY A 23 -0.97 -8.83 -7.60
CA GLY A 23 -2.11 -8.03 -7.20
C GLY A 23 -2.98 -7.60 -8.37
N PHE A 24 -3.96 -6.74 -8.08
CA PHE A 24 -4.82 -6.15 -9.09
C PHE A 24 -5.29 -4.74 -8.71
N ILE A 25 -5.67 -3.99 -9.73
CA ILE A 25 -6.36 -2.70 -9.64
C ILE A 25 -7.84 -2.95 -9.98
N LEU A 26 -8.75 -2.52 -9.12
CA LEU A 26 -10.18 -2.54 -9.40
C LEU A 26 -10.61 -1.15 -9.91
N LYS A 27 -10.96 -1.06 -11.19
CA LYS A 27 -11.49 0.17 -11.79
C LYS A 27 -12.85 0.52 -11.19
N ASN A 28 -13.22 1.80 -11.26
CA ASN A 28 -14.55 2.27 -10.90
C ASN A 28 -15.67 1.65 -11.78
N SER A 29 -15.31 1.17 -12.98
CA SER A 29 -16.21 0.40 -13.85
C SER A 29 -16.48 -1.02 -13.36
N GLY A 30 -15.69 -1.53 -12.41
CA GLY A 30 -15.69 -2.93 -11.96
C GLY A 30 -14.65 -3.81 -12.67
N ASP A 31 -13.99 -3.30 -13.71
CA ASP A 31 -12.94 -4.04 -14.42
C ASP A 31 -11.70 -4.23 -13.54
N LYS A 32 -11.01 -5.36 -13.74
CA LYS A 32 -9.76 -5.66 -13.04
C LYS A 32 -8.57 -5.55 -14.00
N ILE A 33 -7.50 -4.94 -13.51
CA ILE A 33 -6.20 -4.92 -14.17
C ILE A 33 -5.22 -5.67 -13.28
N SER A 34 -4.64 -6.77 -13.78
CA SER A 34 -3.60 -7.51 -13.06
C SER A 34 -2.30 -6.70 -12.95
N ILE A 35 -1.64 -6.80 -11.80
CA ILE A 35 -0.33 -6.19 -11.51
C ILE A 35 0.70 -7.30 -11.44
N TYR A 36 1.86 -7.08 -12.05
CA TYR A 36 2.94 -8.06 -12.11
C TYR A 36 4.23 -7.59 -11.38
N ASP A 37 5.09 -8.53 -11.04
CA ASP A 37 6.33 -8.30 -10.27
C ASP A 37 7.47 -7.57 -11.01
N GLY A 38 7.29 -7.31 -12.31
CA GLY A 38 8.29 -6.65 -13.16
C GLY A 38 9.56 -7.48 -13.38
N SER A 39 9.55 -8.79 -13.11
CA SER A 39 10.73 -9.66 -13.18
C SER A 39 11.38 -9.75 -14.56
N ASN A 40 10.60 -9.53 -15.62
CA ASN A 40 11.07 -9.44 -17.01
C ASN A 40 11.39 -8.01 -17.47
N SER A 41 11.26 -7.01 -16.58
CA SER A 41 11.48 -5.61 -16.94
C SER A 41 12.94 -5.18 -16.75
N ASN A 42 13.51 -4.57 -17.79
CA ASN A 42 14.82 -3.89 -17.69
C ASN A 42 14.79 -2.67 -16.75
N LYS A 43 13.59 -2.22 -16.33
CA LYS A 43 13.36 -1.07 -15.46
C LYS A 43 12.94 -1.45 -14.04
N LYS A 44 13.06 -2.72 -13.61
CA LYS A 44 12.63 -3.19 -12.28
C LYS A 44 13.13 -2.36 -11.07
N LYS A 45 14.25 -1.64 -11.23
CA LYS A 45 14.81 -0.77 -10.17
C LYS A 45 14.13 0.60 -10.06
N SER A 46 13.32 1.00 -11.04
CA SER A 46 12.61 2.28 -11.02
C SER A 46 11.28 2.21 -11.74
N ILE A 47 10.23 2.65 -11.06
CA ILE A 47 8.87 2.71 -11.59
C ILE A 47 8.36 4.16 -11.51
N GLY A 48 7.87 4.70 -12.62
CA GLY A 48 7.43 6.10 -12.69
C GLY A 48 8.54 7.14 -12.40
N GLY A 49 9.82 6.79 -12.58
CA GLY A 49 10.96 7.66 -12.23
C GLY A 49 11.30 7.69 -10.73
N MET A 50 10.56 6.94 -9.92
CA MET A 50 10.85 6.72 -8.50
C MET A 50 11.69 5.45 -8.36
N ALA A 51 12.57 5.39 -7.35
CA ALA A 51 13.20 4.12 -7.00
C ALA A 51 12.09 3.11 -6.67
N ALA A 52 12.18 1.88 -7.18
CA ALA A 52 11.25 0.82 -6.80
C ALA A 52 11.32 0.66 -5.27
N GLY A 53 10.22 1.03 -4.60
CA GLY A 53 10.17 1.27 -3.16
C GLY A 53 9.47 0.15 -2.37
N THR A 54 8.94 0.50 -1.20
CA THR A 54 8.31 -0.36 -0.18
C THR A 54 7.30 -1.37 -0.72
N PHE A 55 6.59 -1.04 -1.81
CA PHE A 55 5.58 -1.90 -2.43
C PHE A 55 6.00 -2.44 -3.80
N GLY A 56 7.32 -2.51 -4.07
CA GLY A 56 7.98 -3.24 -5.16
C GLY A 56 7.38 -3.04 -6.57
N PRO A 57 6.34 -3.81 -6.94
CA PRO A 57 5.65 -3.72 -8.24
C PRO A 57 4.88 -2.42 -8.54
N ILE A 58 4.64 -1.54 -7.55
CA ILE A 58 3.86 -0.31 -7.77
C ILE A 58 4.54 0.94 -7.22
N ALA A 59 4.14 2.10 -7.75
CA ALA A 59 4.41 3.38 -7.13
C ALA A 59 3.29 4.39 -7.40
N PHE A 60 3.12 5.32 -6.47
CA PHE A 60 2.12 6.38 -6.55
C PHE A 60 2.78 7.74 -6.66
N ASN A 61 2.21 8.62 -7.45
CA ASN A 61 2.36 10.06 -7.26
C ASN A 61 0.99 10.68 -6.94
N GLU A 62 0.90 12.01 -6.90
CA GLU A 62 -0.34 12.71 -6.54
C GLU A 62 -1.54 12.38 -7.46
N LYS A 63 -1.28 11.94 -8.70
CA LYS A 63 -2.31 11.74 -9.75
C LYS A 63 -2.36 10.33 -10.33
N LEU A 64 -1.25 9.61 -10.34
CA LEU A 64 -1.07 8.37 -11.08
C LEU A 64 -0.60 7.26 -10.16
N LEU A 65 -1.12 6.07 -10.42
CA LEU A 65 -0.52 4.80 -10.03
C LEU A 65 0.25 4.25 -11.21
N TYR A 66 1.51 3.90 -11.00
CA TYR A 66 2.35 3.16 -11.94
C TYR A 66 2.44 1.70 -11.52
N TYR A 67 2.37 0.79 -12.47
CA TYR A 67 2.44 -0.66 -12.25
C TYR A 67 3.11 -1.37 -13.44
N PHE A 68 3.54 -2.62 -13.24
CA PHE A 68 4.00 -3.47 -14.33
C PHE A 68 2.85 -4.31 -14.90
N ASP A 69 2.75 -4.35 -16.23
CA ASP A 69 1.86 -5.25 -16.96
C ASP A 69 2.49 -6.65 -17.16
N PHE A 70 1.77 -7.55 -17.85
CA PHE A 70 2.24 -8.91 -18.13
C PHE A 70 3.49 -8.96 -19.03
N ASP A 71 3.74 -7.93 -19.83
CA ASP A 71 4.93 -7.82 -20.69
C ASP A 71 6.13 -7.19 -19.96
N GLY A 72 5.96 -6.71 -18.72
CA GLY A 72 6.99 -6.03 -17.95
C GLY A 72 7.13 -4.56 -18.28
N LYS A 73 6.17 -4.00 -19.03
CA LYS A 73 6.08 -2.58 -19.33
C LYS A 73 5.50 -1.86 -18.13
N ILE A 74 5.96 -0.63 -17.93
CA ILE A 74 5.41 0.24 -16.91
C ILE A 74 4.21 0.94 -17.53
N GLU A 75 3.04 0.60 -17.03
CA GLU A 75 1.79 1.27 -17.34
C GLU A 75 1.41 2.22 -16.20
N ASN A 76 0.43 3.08 -16.44
CA ASN A 76 -0.10 3.97 -15.43
C ASN A 76 -1.61 4.17 -15.59
N ILE A 77 -2.25 4.50 -14.48
CA ILE A 77 -3.69 4.79 -14.40
C ILE A 77 -3.91 5.98 -13.46
N GLU A 78 -4.87 6.85 -13.81
CA GLU A 78 -5.23 7.97 -12.95
C GLU A 78 -5.92 7.49 -11.67
N ASN A 79 -5.59 8.13 -10.54
CA ASN A 79 -6.19 7.85 -9.24
C ASN A 79 -7.72 8.01 -9.24
N THR A 80 -8.27 8.76 -10.20
CA THR A 80 -9.71 8.96 -10.41
C THR A 80 -10.41 7.80 -11.13
N GLU A 81 -9.68 6.87 -11.73
CA GLU A 81 -10.26 5.77 -12.53
C GLU A 81 -10.45 4.45 -11.78
N TYR A 82 -9.88 4.33 -10.58
CA TYR A 82 -9.93 3.10 -9.79
C TYR A 82 -10.36 3.35 -8.35
N SER A 83 -10.98 2.33 -7.76
CA SER A 83 -11.47 2.35 -6.40
C SER A 83 -10.52 1.68 -5.43
N GLU A 84 -9.85 0.60 -5.86
CA GLU A 84 -9.00 -0.23 -5.00
C GLU A 84 -7.75 -0.73 -5.72
N VAL A 85 -6.69 -0.94 -4.94
CA VAL A 85 -5.49 -1.69 -5.35
C VAL A 85 -5.22 -2.74 -4.28
N LYS A 86 -5.11 -4.00 -4.69
CA LYS A 86 -4.79 -5.11 -3.78
C LYS A 86 -3.48 -5.74 -4.18
N LEU A 87 -2.56 -5.90 -3.23
CA LEU A 87 -1.29 -6.61 -3.42
C LEU A 87 -1.16 -7.77 -2.44
N GLY A 88 -0.27 -8.71 -2.72
CA GLY A 88 0.03 -9.83 -1.81
C GLY A 88 -1.21 -10.65 -1.53
N ASN A 89 -1.99 -10.98 -2.58
CA ASN A 89 -3.28 -11.66 -2.45
C ASN A 89 -4.31 -10.96 -1.54
N GLY A 90 -4.19 -9.64 -1.35
CA GLY A 90 -5.13 -8.84 -0.56
C GLY A 90 -4.63 -8.49 0.84
N GLU A 91 -3.43 -8.89 1.23
CA GLU A 91 -2.76 -8.45 2.47
C GLU A 91 -2.57 -6.92 2.49
N ILE A 92 -2.28 -6.34 1.34
CA ILE A 92 -2.15 -4.89 1.19
C ILE A 92 -3.30 -4.33 0.39
N LEU A 93 -4.00 -3.35 0.98
CA LEU A 93 -5.13 -2.67 0.37
C LEU A 93 -4.87 -1.18 0.31
N PHE A 94 -5.06 -0.62 -0.88
CA PHE A 94 -5.20 0.82 -1.06
C PHE A 94 -6.59 1.13 -1.57
N MET A 95 -7.17 2.22 -1.11
CA MET A 95 -8.43 2.75 -1.64
C MET A 95 -8.27 4.21 -2.05
N THR A 96 -8.97 4.59 -3.11
CA THR A 96 -9.07 5.99 -3.50
C THR A 96 -10.23 6.65 -2.75
N LEU A 97 -9.91 7.52 -1.80
CA LEU A 97 -10.87 8.09 -0.84
C LEU A 97 -10.82 9.64 -0.84
N PRO A 98 -11.88 10.31 -0.35
CA PRO A 98 -11.93 11.77 -0.28
C PRO A 98 -10.85 12.35 0.64
N HIS A 99 -10.10 13.35 0.15
CA HIS A 99 -9.04 13.98 0.95
C HIS A 99 -9.55 15.06 1.93
N SER A 100 -10.77 15.55 1.73
CA SER A 100 -11.43 16.59 2.53
C SER A 100 -12.96 16.46 2.46
N LYS A 101 -13.65 16.97 3.49
CA LYS A 101 -15.12 16.94 3.60
C LYS A 101 -15.82 17.83 2.56
N GLU A 102 -15.19 18.95 2.19
CA GLU A 102 -15.75 19.99 1.32
C GLU A 102 -15.33 19.84 -0.16
N GLY A 103 -14.69 18.72 -0.51
CA GLY A 103 -14.05 18.53 -1.81
C GLY A 103 -12.56 18.93 -1.79
N GLY A 104 -11.78 18.16 -2.54
CA GLY A 104 -10.31 18.22 -2.60
C GLY A 104 -9.69 17.17 -3.51
N GLY A 105 -10.53 16.51 -4.33
CA GLY A 105 -10.19 15.33 -5.10
C GLY A 105 -10.04 14.07 -4.24
N LEU A 106 -9.97 12.95 -4.94
CA LEU A 106 -9.65 11.66 -4.33
C LEU A 106 -8.14 11.54 -4.14
N ARG A 107 -7.72 10.82 -3.11
CA ARG A 107 -6.32 10.44 -2.87
C ARG A 107 -6.25 8.96 -2.53
N VAL A 108 -5.11 8.36 -2.82
CA VAL A 108 -4.85 6.97 -2.49
C VAL A 108 -4.43 6.88 -1.04
N HIS A 109 -5.21 6.15 -0.25
CA HIS A 109 -4.89 5.82 1.13
C HIS A 109 -4.53 4.36 1.23
N ARG A 110 -3.48 4.03 1.99
CA ARG A 110 -3.27 2.65 2.43
C ARG A 110 -4.27 2.34 3.53
N ILE A 111 -5.02 1.27 3.39
CA ILE A 111 -5.99 0.86 4.42
C ILE A 111 -5.24 0.07 5.49
N ILE A 112 -5.27 0.58 6.71
CA ILE A 112 -4.63 -0.05 7.88
C ILE A 112 -5.62 -1.01 8.54
N ALA A 113 -6.86 -0.56 8.76
CA ALA A 113 -7.90 -1.36 9.38
C ALA A 113 -9.30 -0.96 8.93
N LYS A 114 -10.26 -1.87 9.07
CA LYS A 114 -11.69 -1.63 8.81
C LYS A 114 -12.53 -2.29 9.90
N SER A 115 -13.62 -1.66 10.28
CA SER A 115 -14.72 -2.24 11.08
C SER A 115 -16.04 -2.09 10.32
N ASP A 116 -17.14 -2.52 10.94
CA ASP A 116 -18.51 -2.26 10.47
C ASP A 116 -18.84 -0.76 10.34
N LYS A 117 -18.17 0.09 11.13
CA LYS A 117 -18.44 1.53 11.22
C LYS A 117 -17.41 2.40 10.53
N TYR A 118 -16.13 2.01 10.57
CA TYR A 118 -15.04 2.91 10.20
C TYR A 118 -13.95 2.25 9.38
N ILE A 119 -13.24 3.07 8.62
CA ILE A 119 -12.02 2.71 7.87
C ILE A 119 -10.88 3.60 8.35
N LEU A 120 -9.77 2.99 8.78
CA LEU A 120 -8.53 3.67 9.11
C LEU A 120 -7.60 3.65 7.89
N GLY A 121 -7.36 4.82 7.31
CA GLY A 121 -6.43 5.01 6.19
C GLY A 121 -5.16 5.74 6.61
N ASP A 122 -4.03 5.40 5.99
CA ASP A 122 -2.77 6.14 6.03
C ASP A 122 -2.53 6.88 4.71
N TYR A 123 -2.05 8.11 4.81
CA TYR A 123 -1.60 8.92 3.68
C TYR A 123 -0.29 9.64 4.02
N ILE A 124 0.67 9.55 3.11
CA ILE A 124 1.96 10.25 3.23
C ILE A 124 1.86 11.58 2.49
N GLY A 125 2.10 12.67 3.21
CA GLY A 125 2.22 14.01 2.62
C GLY A 125 3.40 14.76 3.23
N GLN A 126 4.27 15.34 2.39
CA GLN A 126 5.43 16.12 2.84
C GLN A 126 6.31 15.35 3.86
N ASP A 127 6.60 14.08 3.55
CA ASP A 127 7.41 13.18 4.39
C ASP A 127 6.84 12.87 5.79
N VAL A 128 5.57 13.22 6.04
CA VAL A 128 4.85 12.90 7.27
C VAL A 128 3.69 11.98 6.95
N HIS A 129 3.49 10.98 7.81
CA HIS A 129 2.34 10.10 7.73
C HIS A 129 1.16 10.66 8.52
N PHE A 130 -0.03 10.46 7.97
CA PHE A 130 -1.27 10.93 8.55
C PHE A 130 -2.32 9.83 8.51
N PHE A 131 -2.94 9.57 9.66
CA PHE A 131 -4.16 8.79 9.70
C PHE A 131 -5.36 9.64 9.27
N TYR A 132 -6.28 8.98 8.60
CA TYR A 132 -7.59 9.48 8.22
C TYR A 132 -8.62 8.44 8.64
N ILE A 133 -9.76 8.91 9.15
CA ILE A 133 -10.88 8.06 9.52
C ILE A 133 -12.02 8.33 8.55
N PHE A 134 -12.55 7.28 7.96
CA PHE A 134 -13.74 7.31 7.12
C PHE A 134 -14.83 6.48 7.77
N ASP A 135 -16.09 6.76 7.46
CA ASP A 135 -17.18 5.85 7.79
C ASP A 135 -17.21 4.66 6.80
N SER A 136 -18.10 3.70 7.03
CA SER A 136 -18.29 2.53 6.17
C SER A 136 -18.84 2.87 4.79
N GLU A 137 -19.44 4.05 4.62
CA GLU A 137 -19.85 4.62 3.33
C GLU A 137 -18.73 5.39 2.62
N LYS A 138 -17.51 5.36 3.17
CA LYS A 138 -16.29 6.02 2.65
C LYS A 138 -16.31 7.54 2.72
N ASN A 139 -17.20 8.13 3.52
CA ASN A 139 -17.17 9.56 3.81
C ASN A 139 -16.09 9.88 4.84
N LEU A 140 -15.42 11.01 4.66
CA LEU A 140 -14.37 11.45 5.58
C LEU A 140 -14.97 11.90 6.92
N VAL A 141 -14.57 11.25 8.01
CA VAL A 141 -14.99 11.55 9.40
C VAL A 141 -13.95 12.41 10.11
N GLU A 142 -12.69 11.98 10.08
CA GLU A 142 -11.57 12.66 10.75
C GLU A 142 -10.39 12.81 9.79
N ARG A 143 -9.78 14.00 9.78
CA ARG A 143 -8.80 14.40 8.76
C ARG A 143 -7.42 14.65 9.38
N ARG A 144 -6.38 14.12 8.74
CA ARG A 144 -4.97 14.50 8.98
C ARG A 144 -4.55 14.38 10.45
N ILE A 145 -4.69 13.21 11.03
CA ILE A 145 -4.12 12.92 12.35
C ILE A 145 -2.63 12.62 12.13
N PRO A 146 -1.69 13.53 12.45
CA PRO A 146 -0.28 13.29 12.19
C PRO A 146 0.24 12.17 13.09
N HIS A 147 1.08 11.29 12.55
CA HIS A 147 1.81 10.30 13.32
C HIS A 147 3.24 10.12 12.79
N SER A 148 4.02 9.28 13.46
CA SER A 148 5.40 8.94 13.06
C SER A 148 6.42 10.08 13.06
N ALA A 149 6.04 11.30 13.50
CA ALA A 149 6.93 12.46 13.57
C ALA A 149 7.71 12.54 14.91
N THR A 150 7.00 12.46 16.04
CA THR A 150 7.59 12.49 17.40
C THR A 150 6.84 11.53 18.31
N LYS A 151 7.43 11.20 19.48
CA LYS A 151 6.77 10.37 20.51
C LYS A 151 5.38 10.94 20.86
N LYS A 152 5.33 12.21 21.27
CA LYS A 152 4.10 12.89 21.70
C LYS A 152 3.04 12.97 20.60
N VAL A 153 3.46 13.15 19.34
CA VAL A 153 2.55 13.14 18.19
C VAL A 153 1.96 11.76 17.99
N SER A 154 2.79 10.72 18.09
CA SER A 154 2.35 9.33 17.89
C SER A 154 1.46 8.83 19.03
N GLU A 155 1.74 9.20 20.29
CA GLU A 155 0.84 8.94 21.43
C GLU A 155 -0.56 9.52 21.19
N LYS A 156 -0.63 10.80 20.78
CA LYS A 156 -1.90 11.45 20.47
C LYS A 156 -2.63 10.79 19.30
N ALA A 157 -1.90 10.28 18.31
CA ALA A 157 -2.49 9.59 17.18
C ALA A 157 -3.13 8.26 17.62
N ILE A 158 -2.46 7.48 18.48
CA ILE A 158 -3.02 6.24 19.05
C ILE A 158 -4.30 6.53 19.83
N GLU A 159 -4.29 7.54 20.71
CA GLU A 159 -5.48 7.91 21.48
C GLU A 159 -6.64 8.33 20.56
N LYS A 160 -6.34 9.05 19.48
CA LYS A 160 -7.36 9.39 18.48
C LYS A 160 -7.89 8.17 17.74
N VAL A 161 -7.04 7.18 17.41
CA VAL A 161 -7.50 5.92 16.79
C VAL A 161 -8.38 5.12 17.75
N LYS A 162 -8.05 5.08 19.05
CA LYS A 162 -8.86 4.42 20.08
C LYS A 162 -10.29 4.97 20.17
N GLU A 163 -10.52 6.25 19.89
CA GLU A 163 -11.89 6.82 19.85
C GLU A 163 -12.81 6.14 18.81
N TYR A 164 -12.24 5.56 17.75
CA TYR A 164 -12.99 4.93 16.64
C TYR A 164 -12.84 3.40 16.60
N PHE A 165 -11.72 2.88 17.10
CA PHE A 165 -11.34 1.47 17.00
C PHE A 165 -11.04 0.84 18.37
N ALA A 166 -11.63 1.35 19.47
CA ALA A 166 -11.47 0.77 20.81
C ALA A 166 -11.83 -0.72 20.86
N ASP A 167 -12.82 -1.15 20.08
CA ASP A 167 -13.30 -2.53 20.03
C ASP A 167 -12.42 -3.43 19.13
N CYS A 168 -11.32 -2.92 18.59
CA CYS A 168 -10.37 -3.66 17.75
C CYS A 168 -9.03 -3.85 18.48
N PRO A 169 -8.96 -4.77 19.47
CA PRO A 169 -7.78 -4.92 20.33
C PRO A 169 -6.52 -5.23 19.53
N ASP A 170 -6.60 -6.09 18.50
CA ASP A 170 -5.46 -6.46 17.66
C ASP A 170 -4.82 -5.23 16.99
N LEU A 171 -5.64 -4.32 16.44
CA LEU A 171 -5.12 -3.08 15.86
C LEU A 171 -4.41 -2.21 16.90
N ILE A 172 -5.02 -2.04 18.07
CA ILE A 172 -4.49 -1.19 19.12
C ILE A 172 -3.18 -1.77 19.68
N GLU A 173 -3.13 -3.08 19.91
CA GLU A 173 -1.95 -3.80 20.36
C GLU A 173 -0.79 -3.62 19.36
N GLU A 174 -1.05 -3.82 18.07
CA GLU A 174 0.01 -3.73 17.07
C GLU A 174 0.52 -2.29 16.87
N LEU A 175 -0.36 -1.28 16.99
CA LEU A 175 0.04 0.13 17.04
C LEU A 175 0.95 0.43 18.25
N GLU A 176 0.62 -0.12 19.42
CA GLU A 176 1.39 0.05 20.65
C GLU A 176 2.73 -0.68 20.59
N ILE A 177 2.78 -1.88 19.99
CA ILE A 177 4.03 -2.62 19.72
C ILE A 177 4.94 -1.80 18.81
N ASN A 178 4.41 -1.29 17.68
CA ASN A 178 5.19 -0.46 16.76
C ASN A 178 5.69 0.83 17.45
N PHE A 179 4.85 1.47 18.26
CA PHE A 179 5.22 2.65 19.03
C PHE A 179 6.34 2.39 20.05
N ALA A 180 6.31 1.24 20.73
CA ALA A 180 7.32 0.83 21.70
C ALA A 180 8.69 0.52 21.06
N ASN A 181 8.74 0.31 19.74
CA ASN A 181 9.92 -0.06 18.97
C ASN A 181 10.34 1.03 17.97
N PRO A 182 10.73 2.24 18.42
CA PRO A 182 11.10 3.31 17.51
C PRO A 182 12.35 2.94 16.70
N ASN A 183 12.36 3.31 15.42
CA ASN A 183 13.52 3.13 14.57
C ASN A 183 14.66 4.03 15.08
N LYS A 184 15.81 3.40 15.36
CA LYS A 184 17.00 4.03 15.94
C LYS A 184 18.00 4.53 14.88
N MET A 185 17.67 4.47 13.59
CA MET A 185 18.56 4.94 12.53
C MET A 185 18.70 6.47 12.54
N GLY A 186 19.95 6.95 12.54
CA GLY A 186 20.26 8.39 12.56
C GLY A 186 20.25 9.03 13.96
N MET A 187 20.33 10.35 14.02
CA MET A 187 20.36 11.09 15.30
C MET A 187 18.99 11.24 15.98
N MET A 188 17.89 10.90 15.28
CA MET A 188 16.52 11.01 15.79
C MET A 188 15.86 9.63 15.82
N LYS A 189 15.21 9.30 16.94
CA LYS A 189 14.33 8.13 17.02
C LYS A 189 13.01 8.47 16.32
N THR A 190 12.65 7.73 15.27
CA THR A 190 11.34 7.87 14.62
C THR A 190 10.34 6.88 15.23
N TYR A 191 9.17 7.38 15.62
CA TYR A 191 8.12 6.59 16.29
C TYR A 191 7.10 6.11 15.27
N ASN A 192 7.52 5.23 14.36
CA ASN A 192 6.64 4.79 13.29
C ASN A 192 5.53 3.90 13.83
N LEU A 193 4.27 4.23 13.53
CA LEU A 193 3.10 3.44 13.96
C LEU A 193 2.71 2.35 12.96
N LEU A 194 3.30 2.34 11.77
CA LEU A 194 2.90 1.46 10.68
C LEU A 194 3.70 0.17 10.58
N PHE A 195 4.90 0.18 11.15
CA PHE A 195 5.86 -0.92 11.24
C PHE A 195 7.03 -0.49 12.12
N HIS A 196 7.84 -1.44 12.55
CA HIS A 196 9.16 -1.18 13.11
C HIS A 196 10.25 -1.94 12.33
N LEU A 197 11.52 -1.66 12.65
CA LEU A 197 12.66 -2.32 12.01
C LEU A 197 13.38 -3.24 13.00
N GLU A 198 13.51 -4.51 12.63
CA GLU A 198 14.40 -5.49 13.28
C GLU A 198 15.46 -5.93 12.27
N ASP A 199 16.75 -5.82 12.62
CA ASP A 199 17.86 -6.19 11.73
C ASP A 199 17.77 -5.61 10.30
N ARG A 200 17.29 -4.36 10.19
CA ARG A 200 17.04 -3.62 8.93
C ARG A 200 15.90 -4.19 8.07
N GLN A 201 15.09 -5.10 8.59
CA GLN A 201 13.89 -5.62 7.95
C GLN A 201 12.65 -4.97 8.56
N MET A 202 11.63 -4.72 7.74
CA MET A 202 10.33 -4.25 8.24
C MET A 202 9.59 -5.41 8.89
N VAL A 203 9.18 -5.21 10.13
CA VAL A 203 8.42 -6.17 10.94
C VAL A 203 7.14 -5.51 11.42
N ASN A 204 6.11 -6.32 11.65
CA ASN A 204 4.79 -5.88 12.09
C ASN A 204 4.19 -4.78 11.19
N PHE A 205 4.15 -5.06 9.90
CA PHE A 205 3.64 -4.13 8.90
C PHE A 205 2.10 -4.09 8.93
N LEU A 206 1.52 -2.97 9.34
CA LEU A 206 0.07 -2.82 9.47
C LEU A 206 -0.57 -2.52 8.12
N SER A 207 -1.47 -3.41 7.72
CA SER A 207 -2.30 -3.25 6.54
C SER A 207 -3.53 -4.17 6.59
N ASN A 208 -4.66 -3.65 6.10
CA ASN A 208 -5.91 -4.36 5.86
C ASN A 208 -6.39 -5.28 7.02
N ILE A 209 -6.23 -4.84 8.26
CA ILE A 209 -6.74 -5.54 9.45
C ILE A 209 -8.27 -5.46 9.47
N GLU A 210 -8.93 -6.59 9.69
CA GLU A 210 -10.39 -6.65 9.87
C GLU A 210 -10.72 -6.64 11.37
N CYS A 211 -11.46 -5.62 11.80
CA CYS A 211 -11.96 -5.47 13.16
C CYS A 211 -13.39 -6.02 13.24
N ASN A 212 -13.63 -6.97 14.14
CA ASN A 212 -14.93 -7.59 14.36
C ASN A 212 -15.89 -6.75 15.20
#